data_AF-A0A7K9NWX2-F1
#
_entry.id   AF-A0A7K9NWX2-F1
#
_cell.length_a   1.000
_cell.length_b   1.000
_cell.length_c   1.000
_cell.angle_alpha   90.00
_cell.angle_beta   90.00
_cell.angle_gamma   90.00
#
_symmetry.space_group_name_H-M   'P 1'
#
loop_
_entity.id
_entity.type
_entity.pdbx_description
1 polymer ?
#
loop_
_entity_poly.entity_id
_entity_poly.type
_entity_poly.pdbx_seq_one_letter_code
_entity_poly.pdbx_strand_id
1 'polypeptide(L)'
;RPHSRPRHPGARTMLPLLLLLLPAAHAIAELPYRPVLTQTPTLEGMTTASTFVLDQPRCVFGDYNNADIWLVVALDKATSTFNNTAGPGTPATAFQGFPDPVPAYMTLNATLANYPCPKPAGDITVLRVGSETSCARDETRPTCNGPLPGPGPYRVKFLALQGSEPVAETAWSESITLRTAKAPSSISTAASRHSAGMIAITTILSILFAILLAGLVAML
;
A
#
# COMPACT_ATOMS: atom_id res chain seq x y z
N ARG A 1 -40.99 0.58 -81.42
CA ARG A 1 -41.12 0.78 -79.95
C ARG A 1 -39.71 0.76 -79.35
N PRO A 2 -39.16 1.88 -78.85
CA PRO A 2 -37.79 1.91 -78.35
C PRO A 2 -37.71 1.42 -76.91
N HIS A 3 -36.59 0.76 -76.61
CA HIS A 3 -36.19 0.24 -75.30
C HIS A 3 -36.06 1.35 -74.26
N SER A 4 -36.62 1.12 -73.07
CA SER A 4 -36.41 1.96 -71.89
C SER A 4 -35.51 1.20 -70.89
N ARG A 5 -34.26 1.65 -70.76
CA ARG A 5 -33.37 1.25 -69.65
C ARG A 5 -33.80 2.01 -68.37
N PRO A 6 -33.77 1.39 -67.18
CA PRO A 6 -33.88 2.14 -65.94
C PRO A 6 -32.54 2.82 -65.62
N ARG A 7 -32.60 4.13 -65.36
CA ARG A 7 -31.52 4.93 -64.78
C ARG A 7 -31.40 4.60 -63.29
N HIS A 8 -30.21 4.20 -62.84
CA HIS A 8 -29.82 4.24 -61.43
C HIS A 8 -29.62 5.70 -60.98
N PRO A 9 -30.31 6.18 -59.93
CA PRO A 9 -29.96 7.45 -59.31
C PRO A 9 -29.14 7.21 -58.04
N GLY A 10 -27.93 7.77 -58.03
CA GLY A 10 -27.34 8.40 -56.85
C GLY A 10 -26.81 7.48 -55.75
N ALA A 11 -25.55 7.06 -55.88
CA ALA A 11 -24.70 6.84 -54.71
C ALA A 11 -24.48 8.20 -54.02
N ARG A 12 -25.41 8.61 -53.16
CA ARG A 12 -25.23 9.74 -52.25
C ARG A 12 -24.25 9.30 -51.16
N THR A 13 -23.08 9.91 -51.20
CA THR A 13 -22.07 10.00 -50.15
C THR A 13 -22.71 10.23 -48.77
N MET A 14 -22.99 9.15 -48.05
CA MET A 14 -23.34 9.15 -46.63
C MET A 14 -22.09 8.74 -45.83
N LEU A 15 -21.09 9.62 -45.80
CA LEU A 15 -19.97 9.48 -44.88
C LEU A 15 -19.41 10.87 -44.53
N PRO A 16 -20.07 11.60 -43.61
CA PRO A 16 -19.23 12.21 -42.57
C PRO A 16 -19.85 12.22 -41.16
N LEU A 17 -20.99 11.55 -40.90
CA LEU A 17 -21.63 11.60 -39.58
C LEU A 17 -21.28 10.42 -38.64
N LEU A 18 -20.66 9.35 -39.14
CA LEU A 18 -20.33 8.18 -38.32
C LEU A 18 -19.08 8.38 -37.44
N LEU A 19 -18.29 9.44 -37.68
CA LEU A 19 -17.10 9.78 -36.89
C LEU A 19 -17.41 10.50 -35.56
N LEU A 20 -18.66 10.94 -35.33
CA LEU A 20 -19.08 11.62 -34.10
C LEU A 20 -19.51 10.66 -32.97
N LEU A 21 -19.52 9.35 -33.24
CA LEU A 21 -19.88 8.30 -32.27
C LEU A 21 -18.67 7.50 -31.77
N LEU A 22 -17.45 7.90 -32.11
CA LEU A 22 -16.26 7.34 -31.49
C LEU A 22 -16.22 7.84 -30.05
N PRO A 23 -16.37 6.96 -29.03
CA PRO A 23 -16.03 7.38 -27.68
C PRO A 23 -14.59 7.88 -27.74
N ALA A 24 -14.36 9.12 -27.28
CA ALA A 24 -13.03 9.60 -27.07
C ALA A 24 -12.37 8.64 -26.07
N ALA A 25 -11.54 7.72 -26.59
CA ALA A 25 -10.71 6.87 -25.78
C ALA A 25 -9.68 7.79 -25.13
N HIS A 26 -10.01 8.29 -23.94
CA HIS A 26 -9.07 9.05 -23.14
C HIS A 26 -8.03 8.04 -22.66
N ALA A 27 -6.85 8.09 -23.27
CA ALA A 27 -5.71 7.30 -22.80
C ALA A 27 -5.37 7.74 -21.37
N ILE A 28 -5.10 6.78 -20.50
CA ILE A 28 -4.63 7.04 -19.14
C ILE A 28 -3.28 7.75 -19.24
N ALA A 29 -3.12 8.88 -18.56
CA ALA A 29 -1.86 9.62 -18.57
C ALA A 29 -0.78 8.91 -17.72
N GLU A 30 0.38 8.64 -18.30
CA GLU A 30 1.52 8.07 -17.58
C GLU A 30 2.39 9.17 -16.96
N LEU A 31 2.53 9.15 -15.63
CA LEU A 31 3.34 10.08 -14.86
C LEU A 31 4.72 9.48 -14.59
N PRO A 32 5.81 10.27 -14.71
CA PRO A 32 7.18 9.77 -14.56
C PRO A 32 7.55 9.42 -13.11
N TYR A 33 6.68 9.71 -12.15
CA TYR A 33 6.90 9.39 -10.74
C TYR A 33 6.99 7.88 -10.52
N ARG A 34 7.90 7.46 -9.64
CA ARG A 34 8.05 6.07 -9.19
C ARG A 34 7.92 6.05 -7.66
N PRO A 35 6.96 5.31 -7.08
CA PRO A 35 6.88 5.18 -5.63
C PRO A 35 8.17 4.57 -5.07
N VAL A 36 8.62 5.09 -3.96
CA VAL A 36 9.82 4.64 -3.27
C VAL A 36 9.53 4.43 -1.79
N LEU A 37 10.27 3.50 -1.18
CA LEU A 37 10.25 3.37 0.28
C LEU A 37 10.85 4.64 0.91
N THR A 38 10.27 5.10 2.02
CA THR A 38 10.72 6.33 2.68
C THR A 38 12.14 6.21 3.21
N GLN A 39 13.02 7.10 2.75
CA GLN A 39 14.41 7.18 3.23
C GLN A 39 14.61 8.29 4.27
N THR A 40 13.73 9.30 4.29
CA THR A 40 13.86 10.46 5.19
C THR A 40 12.50 10.88 5.76
N PRO A 41 12.33 10.82 7.09
CA PRO A 41 13.31 10.43 8.11
C PRO A 41 13.64 8.92 8.05
N THR A 42 14.78 8.53 8.61
CA THR A 42 15.11 7.11 8.78
C THR A 42 14.16 6.48 9.80
N LEU A 43 13.45 5.44 9.38
CA LEU A 43 12.47 4.73 10.20
C LEU A 43 12.92 3.29 10.41
N GLU A 44 13.13 2.86 11.66
CA GLU A 44 13.46 1.47 12.00
C GLU A 44 12.41 0.47 11.45
N GLY A 45 11.14 0.88 11.46
CA GLY A 45 9.99 0.11 10.95
C GLY A 45 9.60 0.41 9.50
N MET A 46 10.58 0.71 8.64
CA MET A 46 10.38 0.98 7.21
C MET A 46 9.84 -0.25 6.46
N THR A 47 10.32 -1.44 6.81
CA THR A 47 9.74 -2.72 6.41
C THR A 47 9.63 -3.63 7.63
N THR A 48 8.49 -4.29 7.77
CA THR A 48 8.22 -5.30 8.81
C THR A 48 7.87 -6.63 8.14
N ALA A 49 7.30 -7.59 8.88
CA ALA A 49 6.82 -8.84 8.31
C ALA A 49 5.52 -8.71 7.50
N SER A 50 4.80 -7.61 7.64
CA SER A 50 3.49 -7.41 7.01
C SER A 50 3.23 -5.98 6.54
N THR A 51 4.20 -5.06 6.70
CA THR A 51 4.04 -3.65 6.34
C THR A 51 5.30 -3.10 5.69
N PHE A 52 5.13 -2.09 4.85
CA PHE A 52 6.21 -1.22 4.41
C PHE A 52 5.78 0.24 4.39
N VAL A 53 6.74 1.16 4.29
CA VAL A 53 6.51 2.60 4.35
C VAL A 53 6.98 3.26 3.06
N LEU A 54 6.07 3.95 2.37
CA LEU A 54 6.32 4.72 1.15
C LEU A 54 6.34 6.22 1.43
N ASP A 55 7.02 6.95 0.55
CA ASP A 55 6.81 8.39 0.43
C ASP A 55 5.40 8.67 -0.09
N GLN A 56 4.78 9.73 0.45
CA GLN A 56 3.52 10.25 -0.06
C GLN A 56 3.72 10.82 -1.48
N PRO A 57 2.79 10.63 -2.43
CA PRO A 57 2.91 11.10 -3.80
C PRO A 57 2.62 12.61 -3.91
N ARG A 58 3.31 13.42 -3.09
CA ARG A 58 3.18 14.88 -3.06
C ARG A 58 3.73 15.47 -4.35
N CYS A 59 3.07 16.51 -4.86
CA CYS A 59 3.47 17.21 -6.08
C CYS A 59 3.47 16.32 -7.35
N VAL A 60 2.78 15.16 -7.34
CA VAL A 60 2.69 14.23 -8.48
C VAL A 60 1.43 14.48 -9.31
N PHE A 61 0.28 14.65 -8.66
CA PHE A 61 -1.05 14.67 -9.30
C PHE A 61 -1.65 16.07 -9.44
N GLY A 62 -0.83 17.12 -9.58
CA GLY A 62 -1.29 18.52 -9.58
C GLY A 62 -2.39 18.84 -10.60
N ASP A 63 -2.31 18.24 -11.79
CA ASP A 63 -3.28 18.42 -12.88
C ASP A 63 -4.56 17.57 -12.73
N TYR A 64 -4.65 16.73 -11.69
CA TYR A 64 -5.73 15.76 -11.45
C TYR A 64 -6.47 16.07 -10.13
N ASN A 65 -6.79 17.35 -9.91
CA ASN A 65 -7.33 17.84 -8.64
C ASN A 65 -8.71 17.30 -8.22
N ASN A 66 -9.48 16.80 -9.18
CA ASN A 66 -10.80 16.20 -8.94
C ASN A 66 -10.76 14.67 -8.86
N ALA A 67 -9.57 14.07 -8.84
CA ALA A 67 -9.39 12.63 -8.82
C ALA A 67 -9.07 12.13 -7.40
N ASP A 68 -9.58 10.93 -7.10
CA ASP A 68 -9.15 10.14 -5.95
C ASP A 68 -7.87 9.38 -6.31
N ILE A 69 -6.89 9.45 -5.43
CA ILE A 69 -5.60 8.81 -5.54
C ILE A 69 -5.65 7.48 -4.79
N TRP A 70 -5.41 6.40 -5.52
CA TRP A 70 -5.40 5.04 -5.02
C TRP A 70 -4.01 4.44 -5.11
N LEU A 71 -3.63 3.63 -4.11
CA LEU A 71 -2.44 2.82 -4.18
C LEU A 71 -2.81 1.41 -4.67
N VAL A 72 -2.16 0.98 -5.75
CA VAL A 72 -2.16 -0.42 -6.18
C VAL A 72 -1.01 -1.14 -5.48
N VAL A 73 -1.31 -2.28 -4.86
CA VAL A 73 -0.31 -3.18 -4.29
C VAL A 73 -0.43 -4.53 -5.00
N ALA A 74 0.65 -4.95 -5.66
CA ALA A 74 0.69 -6.15 -6.48
C ALA A 74 1.84 -7.07 -6.08
N LEU A 75 1.71 -8.36 -6.35
CA LEU A 75 2.88 -9.23 -6.46
C LEU A 75 3.73 -8.78 -7.65
N ASP A 76 5.05 -8.83 -7.52
CA ASP A 76 5.98 -8.42 -8.59
C ASP A 76 5.66 -9.11 -9.93
N LYS A 77 5.39 -10.43 -9.87
CA LYS A 77 5.02 -11.27 -11.03
C LYS A 77 3.72 -10.88 -11.73
N ALA A 78 2.87 -10.08 -11.10
CA ALA A 78 1.54 -9.72 -11.61
C ALA A 78 1.49 -8.32 -12.23
N THR A 79 2.59 -7.56 -12.17
CA THR A 79 2.64 -6.17 -12.65
C THR A 79 2.39 -6.04 -14.15
N SER A 80 2.83 -7.01 -14.96
CA SER A 80 2.66 -7.01 -16.42
C SER A 80 1.24 -7.33 -16.89
N THR A 81 0.43 -7.95 -16.02
CA THR A 81 -0.95 -8.36 -16.34
C THR A 81 -1.99 -7.58 -15.57
N PHE A 82 -1.57 -6.58 -14.78
CA PHE A 82 -2.49 -5.78 -13.98
C PHE A 82 -3.38 -4.92 -14.88
N ASN A 83 -4.70 -5.01 -14.68
CA ASN A 83 -5.66 -4.23 -15.44
C ASN A 83 -6.02 -2.93 -14.69
N ASN A 84 -5.59 -1.79 -15.23
CA ASN A 84 -5.87 -0.47 -14.67
C ASN A 84 -7.34 -0.04 -14.77
N THR A 85 -8.14 -0.70 -15.60
CA THR A 85 -9.57 -0.37 -15.72
C THR A 85 -10.43 -1.02 -14.63
N ALA A 86 -9.86 -1.95 -13.85
CA ALA A 86 -10.56 -2.53 -12.71
C ALA A 86 -10.67 -1.50 -11.57
N GLY A 87 -11.90 -1.19 -11.16
CA GLY A 87 -12.15 -0.23 -10.10
C GLY A 87 -11.76 -0.76 -8.70
N PRO A 88 -11.48 0.12 -7.73
CA PRO A 88 -11.12 -0.26 -6.37
C PRO A 88 -12.18 -1.14 -5.69
N GLY A 89 -11.73 -2.17 -4.98
CA GLY A 89 -12.63 -3.05 -4.21
C GLY A 89 -13.51 -3.99 -5.04
N THR A 90 -13.34 -4.02 -6.36
CA THR A 90 -13.97 -5.06 -7.20
C THR A 90 -13.35 -6.44 -6.93
N PRO A 91 -13.98 -7.56 -7.33
CA PRO A 91 -13.40 -8.89 -7.16
C PRO A 91 -11.99 -9.06 -7.76
N ALA A 92 -11.62 -8.23 -8.75
CA ALA A 92 -10.29 -8.24 -9.37
C ALA A 92 -9.23 -7.47 -8.57
N THR A 93 -9.62 -6.65 -7.59
CA THR A 93 -8.73 -5.74 -6.86
C THR A 93 -9.04 -5.65 -5.35
N ALA A 94 -9.78 -6.61 -4.80
CA ALA A 94 -10.15 -6.65 -3.40
C ALA A 94 -9.05 -7.25 -2.54
N PHE A 95 -8.81 -6.67 -1.36
CA PHE A 95 -7.79 -7.12 -0.41
C PHE A 95 -8.02 -8.57 0.07
N GLN A 96 -9.27 -9.00 0.27
CA GLN A 96 -9.61 -10.28 0.87
C GLN A 96 -9.20 -11.47 0.00
N GLY A 97 -9.09 -11.27 -1.33
CA GLY A 97 -8.56 -12.27 -2.26
C GLY A 97 -7.04 -12.20 -2.44
N PHE A 98 -6.35 -11.24 -1.81
CA PHE A 98 -4.91 -11.08 -1.97
C PHE A 98 -4.15 -12.06 -1.07
N PRO A 99 -3.13 -12.78 -1.58
CA PRO A 99 -2.50 -12.64 -2.90
C PRO A 99 -2.97 -13.65 -3.95
N ASP A 100 -3.88 -14.56 -3.58
CA ASP A 100 -4.45 -15.62 -4.40
C ASP A 100 -5.91 -15.82 -3.98
N PRO A 101 -6.89 -15.73 -4.89
CA PRO A 101 -6.77 -15.66 -6.35
C PRO A 101 -6.49 -14.26 -6.94
N VAL A 102 -6.41 -13.21 -6.10
CA VAL A 102 -6.29 -11.81 -6.54
C VAL A 102 -4.84 -11.34 -6.37
N PRO A 103 -4.05 -11.19 -7.45
CA PRO A 103 -2.62 -10.94 -7.33
C PRO A 103 -2.26 -9.46 -7.12
N ALA A 104 -3.25 -8.57 -7.11
CA ALA A 104 -3.11 -7.15 -6.83
C ALA A 104 -4.40 -6.57 -6.25
N TYR A 105 -4.29 -5.65 -5.29
CA TYR A 105 -5.43 -4.97 -4.70
C TYR A 105 -5.23 -3.46 -4.65
N MET A 106 -6.32 -2.72 -4.46
CA MET A 106 -6.31 -1.26 -4.34
C MET A 106 -6.66 -0.83 -2.92
N THR A 107 -5.94 0.16 -2.40
CA THR A 107 -6.13 0.67 -1.04
C THR A 107 -5.70 2.14 -0.90
N LEU A 108 -5.79 2.69 0.30
CA LEU A 108 -5.35 4.04 0.66
C LEU A 108 -5.97 5.13 -0.22
N ASN A 109 -7.31 5.13 -0.36
CA ASN A 109 -8.03 6.22 -1.02
C ASN A 109 -7.72 7.56 -0.34
N ALA A 110 -7.18 8.49 -1.12
CA ALA A 110 -6.84 9.82 -0.68
C ALA A 110 -7.12 10.85 -1.78
N THR A 111 -7.42 12.08 -1.38
CA THR A 111 -7.46 13.22 -2.31
C THR A 111 -6.14 13.98 -2.30
N LEU A 112 -5.92 14.89 -3.25
CA LEU A 112 -4.74 15.78 -3.22
C LEU A 112 -4.60 16.56 -1.90
N ALA A 113 -5.71 16.88 -1.23
CA ALA A 113 -5.68 17.59 0.05
C ALA A 113 -5.01 16.77 1.17
N ASN A 114 -4.96 15.44 1.05
CA ASN A 114 -4.22 14.58 1.97
C ASN A 114 -2.70 14.62 1.73
N TYR A 115 -2.25 15.12 0.58
CA TYR A 115 -0.84 15.21 0.17
C TYR A 115 -0.42 16.64 -0.18
N PRO A 116 -0.48 17.61 0.77
CA PRO A 116 -0.15 18.99 0.48
C PRO A 116 1.26 19.14 -0.11
N CYS A 117 1.42 20.07 -1.05
CA CYS A 117 2.69 20.35 -1.71
C CYS A 117 3.06 21.83 -1.48
N PRO A 118 4.26 22.15 -0.92
CA PRO A 118 5.32 21.24 -0.53
C PRO A 118 5.01 20.47 0.77
N LYS A 119 5.85 19.48 1.10
CA LYS A 119 5.83 18.79 2.39
C LYS A 119 5.96 19.81 3.54
N PRO A 120 5.08 19.80 4.55
CA PRO A 120 5.22 20.64 5.74
C PRO A 120 6.55 20.40 6.45
N ALA A 121 7.20 21.49 6.88
CA ALA A 121 8.46 21.40 7.61
C ALA A 121 8.22 20.80 9.01
N GLY A 122 9.10 19.89 9.43
CA GLY A 122 9.04 19.25 10.75
C GLY A 122 8.11 18.03 10.85
N ASP A 123 7.21 17.81 9.88
CA ASP A 123 6.27 16.69 9.92
C ASP A 123 6.88 15.39 9.38
N ILE A 124 6.57 14.28 10.05
CA ILE A 124 6.82 12.93 9.55
C ILE A 124 5.63 12.51 8.70
N THR A 125 5.77 12.66 7.38
CA THR A 125 4.71 12.38 6.41
C THR A 125 5.04 11.14 5.60
N VAL A 126 4.36 10.03 5.88
CA VAL A 126 4.59 8.74 5.20
C VAL A 126 3.29 8.02 4.87
N LEU A 127 3.36 7.02 3.98
CA LEU A 127 2.28 6.07 3.70
C LEU A 127 2.69 4.69 4.18
N ARG A 128 2.07 4.22 5.26
CA ARG A 128 2.27 2.83 5.71
C ARG A 128 1.28 1.92 5.00
N VAL A 129 1.81 0.98 4.22
CA VAL A 129 1.03 -0.07 3.57
C VAL A 129 0.93 -1.25 4.52
N GLY A 130 -0.28 -1.80 4.66
CA GLY A 130 -0.59 -2.96 5.48
C GLY A 130 -0.90 -2.68 6.97
N SER A 131 -1.22 -1.44 7.33
CA SER A 131 -1.39 -1.05 8.75
C SER A 131 -2.78 -1.33 9.34
N GLU A 132 -3.80 -1.64 8.55
CA GLU A 132 -5.17 -1.78 9.03
C GLU A 132 -5.49 -3.23 9.42
N THR A 133 -5.07 -3.65 10.61
CA THR A 133 -5.35 -4.99 11.13
C THR A 133 -6.84 -5.24 11.40
N SER A 134 -7.62 -4.18 11.69
CA SER A 134 -9.03 -4.28 12.05
C SER A 134 -9.94 -4.71 10.90
N CYS A 135 -9.60 -4.38 9.65
CA CYS A 135 -10.38 -4.79 8.47
C CYS A 135 -9.85 -6.05 7.78
N ALA A 136 -8.79 -6.67 8.31
CA ALA A 136 -8.12 -7.79 7.64
C ALA A 136 -9.04 -9.01 7.39
N ARG A 137 -10.13 -9.13 8.15
CA ARG A 137 -11.16 -10.17 8.03
C ARG A 137 -12.54 -9.62 7.71
N ASP A 138 -12.64 -8.33 7.42
CA ASP A 138 -13.90 -7.66 7.14
C ASP A 138 -14.15 -7.62 5.62
N GLU A 139 -14.95 -8.56 5.13
CA GLU A 139 -15.31 -8.66 3.71
C GLU A 139 -16.15 -7.49 3.20
N THR A 140 -16.76 -6.71 4.10
CA THR A 140 -17.52 -5.50 3.73
C THR A 140 -16.61 -4.33 3.36
N ARG A 141 -15.29 -4.46 3.62
CA ARG A 141 -14.27 -3.45 3.33
C ARG A 141 -13.25 -3.96 2.31
N PRO A 142 -13.60 -4.05 1.02
CA PRO A 142 -12.74 -4.68 0.01
C PRO A 142 -11.46 -3.90 -0.32
N THR A 143 -11.39 -2.63 0.06
CA THR A 143 -10.22 -1.74 -0.16
C THR A 143 -9.31 -1.61 1.07
N CYS A 144 -9.43 -2.53 2.03
CA CYS A 144 -8.67 -2.56 3.28
C CYS A 144 -7.16 -2.40 3.04
N ASN A 145 -6.49 -1.53 3.82
CA ASN A 145 -5.03 -1.47 3.86
C ASN A 145 -4.48 -2.53 4.81
N GLY A 146 -4.90 -3.78 4.61
CA GLY A 146 -4.67 -4.86 5.56
C GLY A 146 -3.26 -5.44 5.50
N PRO A 147 -2.81 -6.12 6.57
CA PRO A 147 -1.45 -6.64 6.67
C PRO A 147 -1.07 -7.55 5.49
N LEU A 148 0.12 -7.34 4.95
CA LEU A 148 0.63 -8.14 3.84
C LEU A 148 0.93 -9.58 4.29
N PRO A 149 0.61 -10.58 3.45
CA PRO A 149 0.56 -11.99 3.86
C PRO A 149 1.94 -12.67 3.99
N GLY A 150 3.01 -12.05 3.51
CA GLY A 150 4.35 -12.67 3.52
C GLY A 150 5.47 -11.75 3.03
N PRO A 151 6.65 -12.30 2.72
CA PRO A 151 7.82 -11.51 2.34
C PRO A 151 7.70 -10.81 0.96
N GLY A 152 6.73 -11.17 0.12
CA GLY A 152 6.64 -10.69 -1.27
C GLY A 152 7.47 -11.54 -2.24
N PRO A 153 8.08 -10.95 -3.28
CA PRO A 153 8.23 -9.51 -3.52
C PRO A 153 6.94 -8.80 -3.98
N TYR A 154 6.80 -7.55 -3.58
CA TYR A 154 5.69 -6.66 -3.93
C TYR A 154 6.14 -5.52 -4.84
N ARG A 155 5.21 -4.98 -5.62
CA ARG A 155 5.37 -3.72 -6.35
C ARG A 155 4.15 -2.85 -6.15
N VAL A 156 4.35 -1.54 -6.19
CA VAL A 156 3.27 -0.57 -6.05
C VAL A 156 3.27 0.48 -7.14
N LYS A 157 2.11 1.07 -7.40
CA LYS A 157 1.94 2.29 -8.18
C LYS A 157 0.72 3.06 -7.68
N PHE A 158 0.63 4.34 -8.04
CA PHE A 158 -0.56 5.13 -7.78
C PHE A 158 -1.40 5.27 -9.05
N LEU A 159 -2.73 5.26 -8.87
CA LEU A 159 -3.71 5.61 -9.89
C LEU A 159 -4.51 6.82 -9.44
N ALA A 160 -4.78 7.75 -10.34
CA ALA A 160 -5.77 8.81 -10.14
C ALA A 160 -7.06 8.42 -10.85
N LEU A 161 -8.16 8.35 -10.11
CA LEU A 161 -9.48 7.98 -10.62
C LEU A 161 -10.45 9.15 -10.48
N GLN A 162 -11.12 9.51 -11.58
CA GLN A 162 -12.24 10.43 -11.53
C GLN A 162 -13.55 9.63 -11.48
N GLY A 163 -14.07 9.43 -10.27
CA GLY A 163 -15.10 8.43 -10.03
C GLY A 163 -14.50 7.02 -10.17
N SER A 164 -14.99 6.24 -11.14
CA SER A 164 -14.47 4.90 -11.43
C SER A 164 -13.47 4.88 -12.59
N GLU A 165 -13.30 6.00 -13.31
CA GLU A 165 -12.49 6.05 -14.52
C GLU A 165 -11.03 6.42 -14.19
N PRO A 166 -10.04 5.60 -14.57
CA PRO A 166 -8.63 5.93 -14.40
C PRO A 166 -8.24 7.05 -15.37
N VAL A 167 -7.68 8.15 -14.84
CA VAL A 167 -7.26 9.32 -15.63
C VAL A 167 -5.74 9.49 -15.66
N ALA A 168 -5.03 9.00 -14.65
CA ALA A 168 -3.56 8.98 -14.63
C ALA A 168 -3.00 7.82 -13.82
N GLU A 169 -1.75 7.46 -14.09
CA GLU A 169 -1.01 6.45 -13.34
C GLU A 169 0.47 6.80 -13.20
N THR A 170 1.11 6.28 -12.16
CA THR A 170 2.58 6.38 -11.99
C THR A 170 3.27 5.12 -12.52
N ALA A 171 4.58 5.20 -12.73
CA ALA A 171 5.38 3.99 -12.92
C ALA A 171 5.29 3.05 -11.70
N TRP A 172 5.48 1.75 -11.94
CA TRP A 172 5.68 0.78 -10.86
C TRP A 172 6.96 1.06 -10.07
N SER A 173 6.93 0.84 -8.76
CA SER A 173 8.10 0.90 -7.88
C SER A 173 9.15 -0.15 -8.21
N GLU A 174 10.33 0.00 -7.60
CA GLU A 174 11.23 -1.15 -7.45
C GLU A 174 10.57 -2.27 -6.63
N SER A 175 11.15 -3.47 -6.73
CA SER A 175 10.69 -4.66 -6.00
C SER A 175 10.90 -4.47 -4.50
N ILE A 176 9.84 -4.68 -3.70
CA ILE A 176 9.83 -4.49 -2.24
C ILE A 176 9.72 -5.84 -1.56
N THR A 177 10.74 -6.21 -0.79
CA THR A 177 10.76 -7.44 0.01
C THR A 177 10.61 -7.12 1.49
N LEU A 178 9.65 -7.78 2.14
CA LEU A 178 9.39 -7.65 3.57
C LEU A 178 10.32 -8.54 4.40
N ARG A 179 10.39 -8.24 5.70
CA ARG A 179 11.22 -9.01 6.64
C ARG A 179 10.54 -10.34 6.98
N THR A 180 11.27 -11.44 6.97
CA THR A 180 10.72 -12.72 7.44
C THR A 180 10.66 -12.75 8.96
N ALA A 181 9.47 -12.94 9.54
CA ALA A 181 9.34 -13.17 10.97
C ALA A 181 9.94 -14.53 11.36
N LYS A 182 10.69 -14.58 12.47
CA LYS A 182 11.13 -15.86 13.05
C LYS A 182 9.96 -16.53 13.76
N ALA A 183 9.85 -17.85 13.62
CA ALA A 183 8.88 -18.63 14.38
C ALA A 183 9.13 -18.41 15.89
N PRO A 184 8.08 -18.22 16.72
CA PRO A 184 8.25 -18.05 18.16
C PRO A 184 9.04 -19.21 18.81
N SER A 185 8.87 -20.43 18.30
CA SER A 185 9.57 -21.63 18.75
C SER A 185 11.06 -21.66 18.44
N SER A 186 11.56 -20.81 17.54
CA SER A 186 12.99 -20.70 17.23
C SER A 186 13.69 -19.55 17.97
N ILE A 187 12.95 -18.81 18.80
CA ILE A 187 13.52 -17.76 19.64
C ILE A 187 14.17 -18.43 20.85
N SER A 188 15.50 -18.39 20.90
CA SER A 188 16.25 -18.86 22.07
C SER A 188 15.94 -17.99 23.29
N THR A 189 15.30 -18.58 24.30
CA THR A 189 15.05 -17.94 25.60
C THR A 189 16.26 -18.01 26.54
N ALA A 190 17.41 -18.52 26.07
CA ALA A 190 18.59 -18.74 26.92
C ALA A 190 19.08 -17.46 27.64
N ALA A 191 18.86 -16.28 27.06
CA ALA A 191 19.23 -15.00 27.65
C ALA A 191 18.34 -14.55 28.84
N SER A 192 17.13 -15.10 29.02
CA SER A 192 16.24 -14.73 30.14
C SER A 192 16.43 -15.57 31.41
N ARG A 193 17.36 -16.52 31.40
CA ARG A 193 17.63 -17.41 32.55
C ARG A 193 18.60 -16.83 33.58
N HIS A 194 19.22 -15.70 33.27
CA HIS A 194 19.92 -14.90 34.28
C HIS A 194 18.98 -13.77 34.70
N SER A 195 18.38 -13.85 35.90
CA SER A 195 18.17 -12.67 36.77
C SER A 195 17.13 -12.90 37.89
N ALA A 196 16.12 -13.77 37.75
CA ALA A 196 15.12 -13.89 38.83
C ALA A 196 15.71 -14.46 40.15
N GLY A 197 16.44 -15.58 40.07
CA GLY A 197 17.07 -16.18 41.25
C GLY A 197 18.23 -15.34 41.80
N MET A 198 18.99 -14.68 40.91
CA MET A 198 20.09 -13.81 41.31
C MET A 198 19.58 -12.56 42.02
N ILE A 199 18.53 -11.90 41.50
CA ILE A 199 17.87 -10.77 42.16
C ILE A 199 17.33 -11.20 43.53
N ALA A 200 16.66 -12.35 43.64
CA ALA A 200 16.12 -12.82 44.90
C ALA A 200 17.22 -13.03 45.96
N ILE A 201 18.32 -13.69 45.57
CA ILE A 201 19.46 -13.96 46.46
C ILE A 201 20.14 -12.65 46.88
N THR A 202 20.41 -11.72 45.96
CA THR A 202 21.05 -10.44 46.30
C THR A 202 20.16 -9.59 47.20
N THR A 203 18.84 -9.63 47.00
CA THR A 203 17.88 -8.90 47.84
C THR A 203 17.83 -9.48 49.26
N ILE A 204 17.75 -10.80 49.40
CA ILE A 204 17.75 -11.49 50.71
C ILE A 204 19.06 -11.22 51.46
N LEU A 205 20.21 -11.39 50.79
CA LEU A 205 21.52 -11.14 51.40
C LEU A 205 21.67 -9.68 51.84
N SER A 206 21.20 -8.73 51.04
CA SER A 206 21.25 -7.30 51.39
C SER A 206 20.39 -6.97 52.61
N ILE A 207 19.18 -7.53 52.71
CA ILE A 207 18.28 -7.35 53.87
C ILE A 207 18.89 -7.97 55.13
N LEU A 208 19.36 -9.22 55.04
CA LEU A 208 19.98 -9.89 56.17
C LEU A 208 21.22 -9.14 56.68
N PHE A 209 22.05 -8.64 55.77
CA PHE A 209 23.23 -7.85 56.12
C PHE A 209 22.86 -6.54 56.84
N ALA A 210 21.83 -5.83 56.37
CA ALA A 210 21.34 -4.61 57.03
C ALA A 210 20.80 -4.89 58.44
N ILE A 211 20.06 -6.00 58.63
CA ILE A 211 19.57 -6.42 59.96
C ILE A 211 20.74 -6.74 60.89
N LEU A 212 21.77 -7.43 60.39
CA LEU A 212 22.97 -7.78 61.15
C LEU A 212 23.73 -6.53 61.61
N LEU A 213 23.91 -5.55 60.73
CA LEU A 213 24.53 -4.26 61.05
C LEU A 213 23.72 -3.48 62.08
N ALA A 214 22.39 -3.41 61.92
CA ALA A 214 21.52 -2.73 62.89
C ALA A 214 21.61 -3.38 64.29
N GLY A 215 21.65 -4.71 64.35
CA GLY A 215 21.84 -5.45 65.60
C GLY A 215 23.19 -5.18 66.26
N LEU A 216 24.28 -5.11 65.48
CA LEU A 216 25.61 -4.76 65.99
C LEU A 216 25.63 -3.34 66.58
N VAL A 217 25.03 -2.37 65.87
CA VAL A 217 24.95 -0.97 66.33
C VAL A 217 24.13 -0.84 67.61
N ALA A 218 23.03 -1.61 67.76
CA ALA A 218 22.22 -1.59 68.97
C ALA A 218 22.92 -2.17 70.21
N MET A 219 24.01 -2.93 70.01
CA MET A 219 24.81 -3.56 71.07
C MET A 219 26.07 -2.77 71.44
N LEU A 220 26.37 -1.68 70.72
CA LEU A 220 27.45 -0.73 70.99
C LEU A 220 26.93 0.44 71.84
#